data_AF-A0A524QVX1-F1
#
_entry.id   AF-A0A524QVX1-F1
#
_cell.length_a   1.000
_cell.length_b   1.000
_cell.length_c   1.000
_cell.angle_alpha   90.00
_cell.angle_beta   90.00
_cell.angle_gamma   90.00
#
_symmetry.space_group_name_H-M   'P 1'
#
loop_
_entity.id
_entity.type
_entity.pdbx_description
1 polymer ?
#
loop_
_entity_poly.entity_id
_entity_poly.type
_entity_poly.pdbx_seq_one_letter_code
_entity_poly.pdbx_strand_id
1 'polypeptide(L)'
;MSKLSNSWNMMKASATVLKLDPELLIFPLLSGIATVLVTATFVVPFAFIGEGFGALENLGENVGYLGYAVGFLYYLVLYSLIFFFNTALVATTMIRLDGGDPTVSDGLNLAFKKLGTVLEYAAIAATVGMLLRALEERAGFIGRIIIGLIGLSWTLATFLTVPVLVTKDVSAIDAVKESASVFKRTWGEQVVANAGIGFATFMIFLLMGLVAVPLIILTASISEVLVIPLILSFAGGFLLLILVSSALKGIYSAALYRYATTGDAGEHFSAQMMEEAFREKRRRW
;
A
#
# COMPACT_ATOMS: atom_id res chain seq x y z
N MET A 1 0.48 21.70 17.85
CA MET A 1 1.70 20.89 17.63
C MET A 1 2.12 21.02 16.17
N SER A 2 3.36 20.67 15.78
CA SER A 2 3.72 20.64 14.35
C SER A 2 3.01 19.47 13.66
N LYS A 3 2.65 19.62 12.37
CA LYS A 3 1.95 18.56 11.59
C LYS A 3 2.67 17.21 11.61
N LEU A 4 4.00 17.26 11.63
CA LEU A 4 4.86 16.08 11.74
C LEU A 4 4.72 15.38 13.10
N SER A 5 4.55 16.13 14.19
CA SER A 5 4.31 15.56 15.53
C SER A 5 2.98 14.83 15.59
N ASN A 6 1.91 15.40 15.00
CA ASN A 6 0.61 14.74 14.96
C ASN A 6 0.64 13.43 14.16
N SER A 7 1.28 13.45 12.98
CA SER A 7 1.47 12.27 12.12
C SER A 7 2.25 11.16 12.82
N TRP A 8 3.27 11.54 13.59
CA TRP A 8 4.05 10.62 14.40
C TRP A 8 3.23 9.98 15.52
N ASN A 9 2.36 10.76 16.17
CA ASN A 9 1.45 10.23 17.19
C ASN A 9 0.42 9.26 16.60
N MET A 10 -0.09 9.53 15.39
CA MET A 10 -0.98 8.61 14.64
C MET A 10 -0.30 7.29 14.32
N MET A 11 0.96 7.35 13.91
CA MET A 11 1.77 6.14 13.66
C MET A 11 2.02 5.36 14.95
N LYS A 12 2.28 6.04 16.08
CA LYS A 12 2.38 5.37 17.38
C LYS A 12 1.08 4.71 17.80
N ALA A 13 -0.06 5.37 17.61
CA ALA A 13 -1.38 4.79 17.88
C ALA A 13 -1.62 3.55 17.02
N SER A 14 -1.30 3.63 15.72
CA SER A 14 -1.36 2.48 14.80
C SER A 14 -0.43 1.35 15.24
N ALA A 15 0.76 1.68 15.76
CA ALA A 15 1.70 0.70 16.30
C ALA A 15 1.22 0.09 17.63
N THR A 16 0.46 0.82 18.44
CA THR A 16 -0.20 0.27 19.63
C THR A 16 -1.25 -0.75 19.22
N VAL A 17 -2.09 -0.45 18.24
CA VAL A 17 -3.06 -1.42 17.68
C VAL A 17 -2.33 -2.65 17.15
N LEU A 18 -1.28 -2.48 16.35
CA LEU A 18 -0.49 -3.60 15.83
C LEU A 18 0.18 -4.45 16.93
N LYS A 19 0.53 -3.85 18.07
CA LYS A 19 1.06 -4.60 19.22
C LYS A 19 -0.01 -5.41 19.95
N LEU A 20 -1.25 -4.93 19.96
CA LEU A 20 -2.40 -5.67 20.50
C LEU A 20 -2.77 -6.82 19.56
N ASP A 21 -2.68 -6.59 18.25
CA ASP A 21 -3.02 -7.57 17.21
C ASP A 21 -1.82 -7.87 16.29
N PRO A 22 -0.78 -8.58 16.77
CA PRO A 22 0.37 -8.93 15.93
C PRO A 22 -0.01 -9.81 14.74
N GLU A 23 -1.17 -10.50 14.83
CA GLU A 23 -1.74 -11.28 13.74
C GLU A 23 -2.08 -10.44 12.48
N LEU A 24 -2.27 -9.12 12.60
CA LEU A 24 -2.45 -8.23 11.44
C LEU A 24 -1.28 -8.28 10.43
N LEU A 25 -0.08 -8.68 10.88
CA LEU A 25 1.08 -8.87 10.00
C LEU A 25 0.94 -10.03 9.02
N ILE A 26 -0.01 -10.95 9.26
CA ILE A 26 -0.23 -12.08 8.36
C ILE A 26 -0.77 -11.61 7.00
N PHE A 27 -1.59 -10.56 6.96
CA PHE A 27 -2.20 -10.11 5.70
C PHE A 27 -1.16 -9.51 4.74
N PRO A 28 -0.25 -8.59 5.15
CA PRO A 28 0.82 -8.15 4.28
C PRO A 28 1.79 -9.28 3.91
N LEU A 29 2.03 -10.25 4.81
CA LEU A 29 2.91 -11.39 4.54
C LEU A 29 2.32 -12.29 3.44
N LEU A 30 1.06 -12.69 3.58
CA LEU A 30 0.36 -13.50 2.59
C LEU A 30 0.23 -12.75 1.27
N SER A 31 -0.03 -11.43 1.30
CA SER A 31 -0.04 -10.58 0.11
C SER A 31 1.31 -10.55 -0.60
N GLY A 32 2.41 -10.41 0.15
CA GLY A 32 3.77 -10.45 -0.38
C GLY A 32 4.10 -11.78 -1.03
N ILE A 33 3.81 -12.90 -0.35
CA ILE A 33 4.01 -14.26 -0.87
C ILE A 33 3.19 -14.46 -2.14
N ALA A 34 1.89 -14.12 -2.11
CA ALA A 34 1.01 -14.24 -3.27
C ALA A 34 1.49 -13.39 -4.45
N THR A 35 1.98 -12.17 -4.19
CA THR A 35 2.55 -11.28 -5.21
C THR A 35 3.77 -11.92 -5.87
N VAL A 36 4.69 -12.50 -5.08
CA VAL A 36 5.87 -13.20 -5.61
C VAL A 36 5.47 -14.41 -6.44
N LEU A 37 4.54 -15.23 -5.94
CA LEU A 37 4.06 -16.41 -6.66
C LEU A 37 3.39 -16.04 -7.99
N VAL A 38 2.50 -15.04 -7.99
CA VAL A 38 1.88 -14.56 -9.23
C VAL A 38 2.93 -14.01 -10.19
N THR A 39 3.85 -13.17 -9.70
CA THR A 39 4.94 -12.67 -10.55
C THR A 39 5.73 -13.82 -11.17
N ALA A 40 6.05 -14.85 -10.39
CA ALA A 40 6.72 -16.05 -10.90
C ALA A 40 5.88 -16.74 -11.99
N THR A 41 4.57 -16.91 -11.81
CA THR A 41 3.72 -17.54 -12.85
C THR A 41 3.70 -16.79 -14.18
N PHE A 42 3.86 -15.45 -14.18
CA PHE A 42 3.91 -14.65 -15.40
C PHE A 42 5.32 -14.55 -15.99
N VAL A 43 6.37 -14.54 -15.15
CA VAL A 43 7.76 -14.29 -15.57
C VAL A 43 8.51 -15.59 -15.89
N VAL A 44 8.37 -16.63 -15.09
CA VAL A 44 9.10 -17.90 -15.24
C VAL A 44 8.87 -18.59 -16.59
N PRO A 45 7.66 -18.60 -17.20
CA PRO A 45 7.46 -19.20 -18.51
C PRO A 45 8.40 -18.67 -19.60
N PHE A 46 8.81 -17.39 -19.52
CA PHE A 46 9.75 -16.81 -20.48
C PHE A 46 11.12 -17.49 -20.48
N ALA A 47 11.56 -18.02 -19.34
CA ALA A 47 12.83 -18.77 -19.24
C ALA A 47 12.86 -20.01 -20.15
N PHE A 48 11.69 -20.53 -20.54
CA PHE A 48 11.53 -21.75 -21.34
C PHE A 48 11.17 -21.47 -22.81
N ILE A 49 11.02 -20.20 -23.20
CA ILE A 49 10.79 -19.78 -24.59
C ILE A 49 12.15 -19.60 -25.28
N GLY A 50 12.24 -19.72 -26.62
CA GLY A 50 13.50 -19.78 -27.36
C GLY A 50 14.46 -18.60 -27.17
N GLU A 51 13.96 -17.41 -26.79
CA GLU A 51 14.76 -16.23 -26.45
C GLU A 51 15.02 -16.07 -24.94
N GLY A 52 14.55 -17.01 -24.12
CA GLY A 52 14.62 -16.96 -22.67
C GLY A 52 13.98 -15.69 -22.10
N PHE A 53 14.60 -15.13 -21.06
CA PHE A 53 14.19 -13.84 -20.49
C PHE A 53 14.40 -12.65 -21.46
N GLY A 54 15.15 -12.81 -22.56
CA GLY A 54 15.28 -11.76 -23.59
C GLY A 54 13.94 -11.43 -24.27
N ALA A 55 12.99 -12.37 -24.28
CA ALA A 55 11.63 -12.11 -24.76
C ALA A 55 10.88 -11.05 -23.93
N LEU A 56 11.23 -10.84 -22.65
CA LEU A 56 10.64 -9.76 -21.83
C LEU A 56 11.11 -8.37 -22.28
N GLU A 57 12.35 -8.24 -22.75
CA GLU A 57 12.87 -6.99 -23.30
C GLU A 57 12.19 -6.67 -24.63
N ASN A 58 12.06 -7.68 -25.50
CA ASN A 58 11.37 -7.55 -26.79
C ASN A 58 9.87 -7.21 -26.65
N LEU A 59 9.20 -7.69 -25.60
CA LEU A 59 7.83 -7.30 -25.28
C LEU A 59 7.70 -5.81 -24.96
N GLY A 60 8.73 -5.17 -24.44
CA GLY A 60 8.74 -3.73 -24.14
C GLY A 60 8.88 -2.84 -25.37
N GLU A 61 9.58 -3.31 -26.42
CA GLU A 61 9.85 -2.53 -27.64
C GLU A 61 8.75 -2.69 -28.70
N ASN A 62 8.12 -3.87 -28.78
CA ASN A 62 7.02 -4.15 -29.70
C ASN A 62 5.82 -4.75 -28.95
N VAL A 63 5.17 -3.93 -28.11
CA VAL A 63 3.97 -4.33 -27.38
C VAL A 63 2.80 -4.48 -28.37
N GLY A 64 2.68 -5.64 -29.01
CA GLY A 64 1.47 -6.01 -29.74
C GLY A 64 0.25 -6.08 -28.81
N TYR A 65 -0.94 -6.20 -29.38
CA TYR A 65 -2.19 -6.32 -28.60
C TYR A 65 -2.13 -7.41 -27.51
N LEU A 66 -1.42 -8.51 -27.79
CA LEU A 66 -1.19 -9.60 -26.84
C LEU A 66 -0.37 -9.16 -25.61
N GLY A 67 0.67 -8.35 -25.80
CA GLY A 67 1.50 -7.83 -24.70
C GLY A 67 0.71 -6.95 -23.75
N TYR A 68 -0.13 -6.05 -24.28
CA TYR A 68 -1.05 -5.25 -23.47
C TYR A 68 -2.10 -6.11 -22.75
N ALA A 69 -2.65 -7.14 -23.41
CA ALA A 69 -3.60 -8.04 -22.77
C ALA A 69 -2.96 -8.82 -21.61
N VAL A 70 -1.75 -9.37 -21.80
CA VAL A 70 -1.00 -10.07 -20.74
C VAL A 70 -0.63 -9.12 -19.60
N GLY A 71 -0.16 -7.91 -19.91
CA GLY A 71 0.16 -6.89 -18.91
C GLY A 71 -1.06 -6.45 -18.11
N PHE A 72 -2.21 -6.28 -18.77
CA PHE A 72 -3.47 -5.98 -18.10
C PHE A 72 -3.89 -7.12 -17.17
N LEU A 73 -3.85 -8.38 -17.62
CA LEU A 73 -4.18 -9.54 -16.79
C LEU A 73 -3.24 -9.65 -15.58
N TYR A 74 -1.94 -9.41 -15.79
CA TYR A 74 -0.97 -9.37 -14.70
C TYR A 74 -1.33 -8.32 -13.65
N TYR A 75 -1.62 -7.08 -14.07
CA TYR A 75 -2.04 -6.02 -13.14
C TYR A 75 -3.37 -6.32 -12.47
N LEU A 76 -4.34 -6.86 -13.20
CA LEU A 76 -5.64 -7.23 -12.66
C LEU A 76 -5.48 -8.27 -11.53
N VAL A 77 -4.73 -9.34 -11.77
CA VAL A 77 -4.50 -10.40 -10.76
C VAL A 77 -3.73 -9.85 -9.56
N LEU A 78 -2.66 -9.08 -9.80
CA LEU A 78 -1.89 -8.48 -8.70
C LEU A 78 -2.72 -7.53 -7.85
N TYR A 79 -3.44 -6.60 -8.46
CA TYR A 79 -4.27 -5.65 -7.72
C TYR A 79 -5.42 -6.34 -7.00
N SER A 80 -6.01 -7.39 -7.59
CA SER A 80 -7.04 -8.19 -6.92
C SER A 80 -6.50 -8.80 -5.63
N LEU A 81 -5.32 -9.41 -5.66
CA LEU A 81 -4.68 -10.00 -4.48
C LEU A 81 -4.30 -8.96 -3.44
N ILE A 82 -3.63 -7.89 -3.85
CA ILE A 82 -3.19 -6.82 -2.95
C ILE A 82 -4.38 -6.18 -2.26
N PHE A 83 -5.43 -5.85 -3.02
CA PHE A 83 -6.64 -5.24 -2.46
C PHE A 83 -7.44 -6.22 -1.61
N PHE A 84 -7.45 -7.51 -1.93
CA PHE A 84 -8.10 -8.52 -1.09
C PHE A 84 -7.46 -8.60 0.30
N PHE A 85 -6.13 -8.74 0.39
CA PHE A 85 -5.45 -8.80 1.69
C PHE A 85 -5.49 -7.46 2.44
N ASN A 86 -5.47 -6.34 1.73
CA ASN A 86 -5.69 -5.02 2.35
C ASN A 86 -7.12 -4.89 2.91
N THR A 87 -8.11 -5.39 2.18
CA THR A 87 -9.51 -5.46 2.65
C THR A 87 -9.61 -6.29 3.92
N ALA A 88 -8.94 -7.44 3.97
CA ALA A 88 -8.90 -8.28 5.17
C ALA A 88 -8.23 -7.57 6.36
N LEU A 89 -7.10 -6.90 6.14
CA LEU A 89 -6.38 -6.14 7.16
C LEU A 89 -7.23 -4.99 7.72
N VAL A 90 -7.84 -4.20 6.84
CA VAL A 90 -8.70 -3.08 7.21
C VAL A 90 -9.95 -3.58 7.92
N ALA A 91 -10.54 -4.69 7.48
CA ALA A 91 -11.67 -5.34 8.15
C ALA A 91 -11.35 -5.73 9.60
N THR A 92 -10.27 -6.49 9.81
CA THR A 92 -9.79 -6.88 11.15
C THR A 92 -9.48 -5.66 12.01
N THR A 93 -8.90 -4.62 11.41
CA THR A 93 -8.64 -3.36 12.12
C THR A 93 -9.94 -2.68 12.57
N MET A 94 -10.94 -2.57 11.69
CA MET A 94 -12.22 -1.93 12.04
C MET A 94 -12.90 -2.64 13.21
N ILE A 95 -12.86 -3.98 13.24
CA ILE A 95 -13.37 -4.78 14.38
C ILE A 95 -12.66 -4.43 15.68
N ARG A 96 -11.32 -4.32 15.68
CA ARG A 96 -10.57 -3.88 16.87
C ARG A 96 -10.91 -2.46 17.29
N LEU A 97 -11.02 -1.53 16.34
CA LEU A 97 -11.34 -0.13 16.62
C LEU A 97 -12.75 0.06 17.17
N ASP A 98 -13.66 -0.87 16.89
CA ASP A 98 -15.00 -0.93 17.50
C ASP A 98 -15.01 -1.63 18.87
N GLY A 99 -13.85 -2.00 19.41
CA GLY A 99 -13.69 -2.63 20.72
C GLY A 99 -13.83 -4.15 20.73
N GLY A 100 -13.90 -4.78 19.55
CA GLY A 100 -13.92 -6.23 19.41
C GLY A 100 -12.54 -6.88 19.59
N ASP A 101 -12.55 -8.21 19.59
CA ASP A 101 -11.34 -9.04 19.55
C ASP A 101 -11.28 -9.75 18.19
N PRO A 102 -10.55 -9.21 17.21
CA PRO A 102 -10.60 -9.72 15.86
C PRO A 102 -9.73 -10.96 15.71
N THR A 103 -10.05 -11.77 14.71
CA THR A 103 -9.18 -12.86 14.26
C THR A 103 -8.79 -12.69 12.78
N VAL A 104 -7.74 -13.37 12.36
CA VAL A 104 -7.38 -13.51 10.94
C VAL A 104 -8.56 -14.04 10.10
N SER A 105 -9.34 -14.97 10.66
CA SER A 105 -10.50 -15.57 9.99
C SER A 105 -11.58 -14.53 9.72
N ASP A 106 -11.84 -13.62 10.65
CA ASP A 106 -12.86 -12.57 10.48
C ASP A 106 -12.50 -11.64 9.33
N GLY A 107 -11.23 -11.24 9.24
CA GLY A 107 -10.71 -10.42 8.15
C GLY A 107 -10.85 -11.11 6.79
N LEU A 108 -10.42 -12.37 6.69
CA LEU A 108 -10.53 -13.15 5.46
C LEU A 108 -11.98 -13.37 5.05
N ASN A 109 -12.85 -13.71 5.99
CA ASN A 109 -14.28 -13.92 5.73
C ASN A 109 -14.95 -12.64 5.21
N LEU A 110 -14.62 -11.48 5.78
CA LEU A 110 -15.14 -10.21 5.27
C LEU A 110 -14.59 -9.89 3.87
N ALA A 111 -13.29 -10.11 3.64
CA ALA A 111 -12.69 -9.91 2.32
C ALA A 111 -13.32 -10.81 1.25
N PHE A 112 -13.64 -12.07 1.58
CA PHE A 112 -14.37 -12.98 0.68
C PHE A 112 -15.78 -12.49 0.37
N LYS A 113 -16.52 -11.98 1.36
CA LYS A 113 -17.84 -11.36 1.14
C LYS A 113 -17.77 -10.16 0.19
N LYS A 114 -16.65 -9.44 0.18
CA LYS A 114 -16.39 -8.28 -0.67
C LYS A 114 -15.64 -8.62 -1.96
N LEU A 115 -15.39 -9.90 -2.25
CA LEU A 115 -14.51 -10.31 -3.36
C LEU A 115 -14.94 -9.73 -4.70
N GLY A 116 -16.24 -9.75 -5.02
CA GLY A 116 -16.76 -9.17 -6.26
C GLY A 116 -16.39 -7.70 -6.43
N THR A 117 -16.65 -6.89 -5.40
CA THR A 117 -16.34 -5.45 -5.44
C THR A 117 -14.84 -5.16 -5.38
N VAL A 118 -14.04 -6.02 -4.73
CA VAL A 118 -12.58 -5.95 -4.75
C VAL A 118 -12.05 -6.21 -6.17
N LEU A 119 -12.61 -7.20 -6.89
CA LEU A 119 -12.26 -7.47 -8.28
C LEU A 119 -12.65 -6.33 -9.22
N GLU A 120 -13.83 -5.74 -9.02
CA GLU A 120 -14.25 -4.54 -9.75
C GLU A 120 -13.26 -3.38 -9.53
N TYR A 121 -12.88 -3.14 -8.27
CA TYR A 121 -11.92 -2.10 -7.93
C TYR A 121 -10.53 -2.37 -8.52
N ALA A 122 -10.07 -3.62 -8.48
CA ALA A 122 -8.82 -4.03 -9.10
C ALA A 122 -8.83 -3.80 -10.62
N ALA A 123 -9.93 -4.08 -11.30
CA ALA A 123 -10.08 -3.82 -12.74
C ALA A 123 -10.02 -2.32 -13.07
N ILE A 124 -10.66 -1.47 -12.25
CA ILE A 124 -10.57 -0.02 -12.39
C ILE A 124 -9.12 0.44 -12.20
N ALA A 125 -8.47 0.01 -11.12
CA ALA A 125 -7.10 0.40 -10.82
C ALA A 125 -6.12 -0.08 -11.89
N ALA A 126 -6.27 -1.31 -12.39
CA ALA A 126 -5.44 -1.87 -13.45
C ALA A 126 -5.60 -1.08 -14.75
N THR A 127 -6.83 -0.70 -15.09
CA THR A 127 -7.14 0.15 -16.26
C THR A 127 -6.48 1.52 -16.12
N VAL A 128 -6.64 2.20 -14.98
CA VAL A 128 -6.02 3.51 -14.74
C VAL A 128 -4.50 3.41 -14.78
N GLY A 129 -3.90 2.40 -14.15
CA GLY A 129 -2.46 2.18 -14.18
C GLY A 129 -1.91 1.97 -15.59
N MET A 130 -2.58 1.14 -16.39
CA MET A 130 -2.23 0.91 -17.80
C MET A 130 -2.37 2.18 -18.65
N LEU A 131 -3.44 2.95 -18.46
CA LEU A 131 -3.66 4.20 -19.18
C LEU A 131 -2.59 5.24 -18.84
N LEU A 132 -2.26 5.42 -17.56
CA LEU A 132 -1.21 6.34 -17.14
C LEU A 132 0.14 5.94 -17.75
N ARG A 133 0.47 4.64 -17.72
CA ARG A 133 1.70 4.12 -18.31
C ARG A 133 1.77 4.34 -19.82
N ALA A 134 0.69 4.03 -20.54
CA ALA A 134 0.61 4.22 -22.00
C ALA A 134 0.72 5.70 -22.41
N LEU A 135 0.20 6.62 -21.58
CA LEU A 135 0.37 8.06 -21.78
C LEU A 135 1.82 8.50 -21.49
N GLU A 136 2.44 7.95 -20.45
CA GLU A 136 3.80 8.32 -20.03
C GLU A 136 4.86 7.90 -21.06
N GLU A 137 4.70 6.73 -21.67
CA GLU A 137 5.56 6.20 -22.74
C GLU A 137 5.58 7.12 -23.97
N ARG A 138 4.46 7.81 -24.24
CA ARG A 138 4.30 8.71 -25.40
C ARG A 138 4.55 10.18 -25.06
N ALA A 139 4.80 10.49 -23.79
CA ALA A 139 4.96 11.85 -23.31
C ALA A 139 6.43 12.31 -23.33
N GLY A 140 6.65 13.54 -23.81
CA GLY A 140 7.88 14.27 -23.54
C GLY A 140 8.01 14.67 -22.07
N PHE A 141 9.14 15.27 -21.69
CA PHE A 141 9.47 15.60 -20.28
C PHE A 141 8.32 16.28 -19.50
N ILE A 142 7.72 17.34 -20.08
CA ILE A 142 6.61 18.08 -19.45
C ILE A 142 5.37 17.19 -19.30
N GLY A 143 5.07 16.37 -20.30
CA GLY A 143 3.92 15.46 -20.25
C GLY A 143 4.07 14.42 -19.14
N ARG A 144 5.27 13.87 -18.92
CA ARG A 144 5.53 12.93 -17.82
C ARG A 144 5.28 13.57 -16.45
N ILE A 145 5.65 14.83 -16.26
CA ILE A 145 5.35 15.57 -15.02
C ILE A 145 3.83 15.67 -14.81
N ILE A 146 3.08 16.05 -15.84
CA ILE A 146 1.61 16.19 -15.76
C ILE A 146 0.97 14.84 -15.46
N ILE A 147 1.36 13.77 -16.14
CA ILE A 147 0.85 12.41 -15.94
C ILE A 147 1.18 11.92 -14.52
N GLY A 148 2.38 12.21 -14.03
CA GLY A 148 2.77 11.92 -12.65
C GLY A 148 1.87 12.62 -11.62
N LEU A 149 1.49 13.89 -11.86
CA LEU A 149 0.54 14.62 -11.01
C LEU A 149 -0.87 14.03 -11.05
N ILE A 150 -1.32 13.54 -12.22
CA ILE A 150 -2.59 12.82 -12.35
C ILE A 150 -2.53 11.50 -11.55
N GLY A 151 -1.43 10.75 -11.66
CA GLY A 151 -1.21 9.53 -10.89
C GLY A 151 -1.18 9.77 -9.37
N LEU A 152 -0.56 10.87 -8.93
CA LEU A 152 -0.61 11.30 -7.54
C LEU A 152 -2.05 11.61 -7.10
N SER A 153 -2.79 12.34 -7.93
CA SER A 153 -4.20 12.67 -7.66
C SER A 153 -5.06 11.42 -7.55
N TRP A 154 -4.85 10.43 -8.42
CA TRP A 154 -5.50 9.12 -8.35
C TRP A 154 -5.19 8.42 -7.03
N THR A 155 -3.91 8.32 -6.67
CA THR A 155 -3.46 7.68 -5.43
C THR A 155 -4.13 8.28 -4.19
N LEU A 156 -4.24 9.61 -4.15
CA LEU A 156 -4.85 10.33 -3.05
C LEU A 156 -6.38 10.18 -3.04
N ALA A 157 -7.02 10.23 -4.22
CA ALA A 157 -8.45 9.99 -4.36
C ALA A 157 -8.86 8.58 -3.92
N THR A 158 -8.01 7.57 -4.14
CA THR A 158 -8.30 6.17 -3.81
C THR A 158 -7.80 5.72 -2.43
N PHE A 159 -7.14 6.60 -1.67
CA PHE A 159 -6.47 6.24 -0.42
C PHE A 159 -7.40 5.57 0.61
N LEU A 160 -8.66 5.99 0.68
CA LEU A 160 -9.67 5.48 1.62
C LEU A 160 -10.67 4.52 0.96
N THR A 161 -10.42 4.07 -0.27
CA THR A 161 -11.38 3.22 -1.00
C THR A 161 -11.57 1.86 -0.31
N VAL A 162 -10.49 1.24 0.18
CA VAL A 162 -10.60 -0.04 0.90
C VAL A 162 -11.42 0.09 2.19
N PRO A 163 -11.17 1.07 3.08
CA PRO A 163 -12.06 1.34 4.21
C PRO A 163 -13.54 1.56 3.82
N VAL A 164 -13.83 2.28 2.74
CA VAL A 164 -15.21 2.45 2.26
C VAL A 164 -15.82 1.10 1.85
N LEU A 165 -15.09 0.28 1.09
CA LEU A 165 -15.56 -1.04 0.65
C LEU A 165 -15.84 -2.00 1.81
N VAL A 166 -15.00 -1.94 2.85
CA VAL A 166 -15.15 -2.75 4.06
C VAL A 166 -16.41 -2.37 4.83
N THR A 167 -16.66 -1.08 4.98
CA THR A 167 -17.72 -0.55 5.86
C THR A 167 -19.08 -0.38 5.18
N LYS A 168 -19.11 -0.27 3.85
CA LYS A 168 -20.34 -0.03 3.09
C LYS A 168 -20.52 -1.05 1.98
N ASP A 169 -21.76 -1.42 1.72
CA ASP A 169 -22.15 -2.23 0.57
C ASP A 169 -22.41 -1.32 -0.63
N VAL A 170 -21.33 -0.88 -1.27
CA VAL A 170 -21.36 0.01 -2.45
C VAL A 170 -20.50 -0.56 -3.57
N SER A 171 -20.75 -0.11 -4.81
CA SER A 171 -19.92 -0.47 -5.95
C SER A 171 -18.49 0.08 -5.82
N ALA A 172 -17.54 -0.49 -6.54
CA ALA A 172 -16.15 0.00 -6.55
C ALA A 172 -16.05 1.47 -6.98
N ILE A 173 -16.87 1.90 -7.94
CA ILE A 173 -16.90 3.28 -8.44
C ILE A 173 -17.38 4.23 -7.34
N ASP A 174 -18.45 3.86 -6.64
CA ASP A 174 -19.00 4.71 -5.58
C ASP A 174 -18.07 4.77 -4.36
N ALA A 175 -17.36 3.68 -4.08
CA ALA A 175 -16.30 3.66 -3.07
C ALA A 175 -15.17 4.64 -3.40
N VAL A 176 -14.71 4.69 -4.66
CA VAL A 176 -13.70 5.67 -5.11
C VAL A 176 -14.22 7.10 -4.99
N LYS A 177 -15.47 7.36 -5.40
CA LYS A 177 -16.09 8.70 -5.28
C LYS A 177 -16.19 9.14 -3.82
N GLU A 178 -16.60 8.25 -2.93
CA GLU A 178 -16.70 8.53 -1.51
C GLU A 178 -15.31 8.79 -0.91
N SER A 179 -14.34 7.92 -1.20
CA SER A 179 -12.94 8.09 -0.80
C SER A 179 -12.42 9.47 -1.23
N ALA A 180 -12.66 9.88 -2.47
CA ALA A 180 -12.27 11.20 -2.98
C ALA A 180 -13.01 12.36 -2.27
N SER A 181 -14.29 12.18 -1.93
CA SER A 181 -15.09 13.17 -1.20
C SER A 181 -14.57 13.36 0.23
N VAL A 182 -14.28 12.26 0.94
CA VAL A 182 -13.69 12.29 2.28
C VAL A 182 -12.31 12.94 2.23
N PHE A 183 -11.47 12.53 1.27
CA PHE A 183 -10.13 13.08 1.12
C PHE A 183 -10.13 14.59 0.81
N LYS A 184 -11.06 15.08 -0.01
CA LYS A 184 -11.19 16.53 -0.29
C LYS A 184 -11.42 17.36 0.96
N ARG A 185 -12.13 16.83 1.96
CA ARG A 185 -12.39 17.51 3.24
C ARG A 185 -11.14 17.58 4.13
N THR A 186 -10.12 16.76 3.85
CA THR A 186 -8.99 16.51 4.77
C THR A 186 -7.61 16.66 4.12
N TRP A 187 -7.57 16.98 2.82
CA TRP A 187 -6.40 16.95 1.93
C TRP A 187 -5.14 17.63 2.51
N GLY A 188 -5.29 18.82 3.10
CA GLY A 188 -4.14 19.67 3.43
C GLY A 188 -3.23 19.16 4.55
N GLU A 189 -3.77 18.48 5.56
CA GLU A 189 -2.99 17.95 6.67
C GLU A 189 -2.59 16.49 6.43
N GLN A 190 -3.49 15.70 5.85
CA GLN A 190 -3.22 14.30 5.52
C GLN A 190 -2.10 14.11 4.49
N VAL A 191 -1.98 14.97 3.47
CA VAL A 191 -0.92 14.84 2.46
C VAL A 191 0.47 15.07 3.07
N VAL A 192 0.63 16.13 3.86
CA VAL A 192 1.92 16.45 4.52
C VAL A 192 2.27 15.38 5.56
N ALA A 193 1.27 14.87 6.27
CA ALA A 193 1.43 13.78 7.22
C ALA A 193 1.93 12.49 6.57
N ASN A 194 1.23 12.03 5.53
CA ASN A 194 1.60 10.83 4.79
C ASN A 194 2.96 10.96 4.09
N ALA A 195 3.28 12.14 3.55
CA ALA A 195 4.60 12.41 2.98
C ALA A 195 5.72 12.31 4.03
N GLY A 196 5.50 12.87 5.23
CA GLY A 196 6.46 12.77 6.34
C GLY A 196 6.69 11.34 6.81
N ILE A 197 5.62 10.54 6.92
CA ILE A 197 5.71 9.11 7.27
C ILE A 197 6.46 8.33 6.18
N GLY A 198 6.11 8.53 4.92
CA GLY A 198 6.79 7.90 3.79
C GLY A 198 8.28 8.24 3.74
N PHE A 199 8.62 9.52 3.99
CA PHE A 199 10.01 9.97 4.07
C PHE A 199 10.76 9.35 5.25
N ALA A 200 10.13 9.24 6.43
CA ALA A 200 10.72 8.58 7.59
C ALA A 200 10.99 7.09 7.32
N THR A 201 10.02 6.37 6.76
CA THR A 201 10.19 4.98 6.34
C THR A 201 11.33 4.86 5.33
N PHE A 202 11.36 5.72 4.30
CA PHE A 202 12.45 5.77 3.32
C PHE A 202 13.83 6.00 3.97
N MET A 203 13.93 6.91 4.93
CA MET A 203 15.18 7.14 5.68
C MET A 203 15.62 5.89 6.45
N ILE A 204 14.70 5.14 7.06
CA ILE A 204 15.04 3.88 7.74
C ILE A 204 15.57 2.85 6.73
N PHE A 205 14.89 2.68 5.58
CA PHE A 205 15.37 1.80 4.50
C PHE A 205 16.76 2.22 4.01
N LEU A 206 16.96 3.51 3.79
CA LEU A 206 18.24 4.06 3.34
C LEU A 206 19.36 3.77 4.36
N LEU A 207 19.12 4.06 5.64
CA LEU A 207 20.10 3.80 6.70
C LEU A 207 20.41 2.31 6.84
N MET A 208 19.39 1.44 6.77
CA MET A 208 19.60 -0.01 6.76
C MET A 208 20.46 -0.44 5.56
N GLY A 209 20.23 0.11 4.37
CA GLY A 209 21.03 -0.17 3.18
C GLY A 209 22.47 0.34 3.29
N LEU A 210 22.64 1.56 3.81
CA LEU A 210 23.95 2.18 4.04
C LEU A 210 24.79 1.42 5.08
N VAL A 211 24.15 0.72 6.03
CA VAL A 211 24.85 -0.16 6.97
C VAL A 211 25.06 -1.55 6.37
N ALA A 212 24.05 -2.11 5.70
CA ALA A 212 24.09 -3.46 5.15
C ALA A 212 25.18 -3.64 4.10
N VAL A 213 25.25 -2.74 3.12
CA VAL A 213 26.17 -2.90 1.98
C VAL A 213 27.64 -2.90 2.41
N PRO A 214 28.15 -1.91 3.17
CA PRO A 214 29.54 -1.94 3.63
C PRO A 214 29.83 -3.11 4.56
N LEU A 215 28.88 -3.48 5.42
CA LEU A 215 29.08 -4.60 6.36
C LEU A 215 29.16 -5.93 5.62
N ILE A 216 28.37 -6.13 4.56
CA ILE A 216 28.44 -7.30 3.69
C ILE A 216 29.79 -7.34 2.96
N ILE A 217 30.24 -6.22 2.38
CA ILE A 217 31.54 -6.15 1.68
C ILE A 217 32.69 -6.44 2.64
N LEU A 218 32.69 -5.84 3.82
CA LEU A 218 33.70 -6.07 4.86
C LEU A 218 33.71 -7.53 5.30
N THR A 219 32.54 -8.11 5.57
CA THR A 219 32.42 -9.51 5.98
C THR A 219 32.93 -10.45 4.89
N ALA A 220 32.61 -10.19 3.62
CA ALA A 220 33.09 -10.97 2.49
C ALA A 220 34.63 -10.93 2.36
N SER A 221 35.27 -9.80 2.71
CA SER A 221 36.72 -9.69 2.72
C SER A 221 37.41 -10.51 3.82
N ILE A 222 36.68 -10.90 4.87
CA ILE A 222 37.18 -11.67 6.01
C ILE A 222 36.82 -13.16 5.86
N SER A 223 35.55 -13.45 5.54
CA SER A 223 35.04 -14.82 5.39
C SER A 223 33.76 -14.84 4.56
N GLU A 224 33.82 -15.51 3.41
CA GLU A 224 32.65 -15.71 2.53
C GLU A 224 31.52 -16.49 3.23
N VAL A 225 31.86 -17.39 4.15
CA VAL A 225 30.87 -18.21 4.89
C VAL A 225 29.97 -17.35 5.78
N LEU A 226 30.49 -16.25 6.33
CA LEU A 226 29.73 -15.34 7.19
C LEU A 226 28.79 -14.40 6.41
N VAL A 227 28.94 -14.31 5.09
CA VAL A 227 28.14 -13.40 4.25
C VAL A 227 26.69 -13.84 4.18
N ILE A 228 26.43 -15.14 4.02
CA ILE A 228 25.07 -15.69 3.88
C ILE A 228 24.19 -15.37 5.10
N PRO A 229 24.58 -15.71 6.35
CA PRO A 229 23.74 -15.39 7.52
C PRO A 229 23.56 -13.87 7.70
N LEU A 230 24.54 -13.06 7.32
CA LEU A 230 24.44 -11.61 7.36
C LEU A 230 23.41 -11.08 6.35
N ILE A 231 23.43 -11.56 5.11
CA ILE A 231 22.44 -11.22 4.09
C ILE A 231 21.04 -11.63 4.56
N LEU A 232 20.88 -12.85 5.10
CA LEU A 232 19.59 -13.32 5.60
C LEU A 232 19.08 -12.46 6.76
N SER A 233 19.97 -12.01 7.65
CA SER A 233 19.62 -11.11 8.75
C SER A 233 19.09 -9.76 8.24
N PHE A 234 19.82 -9.10 7.32
CA PHE A 234 19.35 -7.85 6.72
C PHE A 234 18.08 -8.04 5.91
N ALA A 235 17.98 -9.09 5.10
CA ALA A 235 16.78 -9.42 4.33
C ALA A 235 15.57 -9.61 5.24
N GLY A 236 15.72 -10.34 6.36
CA GLY A 236 14.68 -10.49 7.38
C GLY A 236 14.28 -9.16 8.01
N GLY A 237 15.25 -8.29 8.33
CA GLY A 237 14.99 -6.95 8.84
C GLY A 237 14.22 -6.07 7.85
N PHE A 238 14.64 -6.06 6.57
CA PHE A 238 13.93 -5.34 5.51
C PHE A 238 12.51 -5.88 5.33
N LEU A 239 12.34 -7.20 5.30
CA LEU A 239 11.03 -7.84 5.21
C LEU A 239 10.13 -7.41 6.38
N LEU A 240 10.61 -7.49 7.61
CA LEU A 240 9.86 -7.06 8.79
C LEU A 240 9.43 -5.59 8.69
N LEU A 241 10.34 -4.71 8.25
CA LEU A 241 10.05 -3.29 8.06
C LEU A 241 8.97 -3.07 6.99
N ILE A 242 9.00 -3.82 5.89
CA ILE A 242 7.95 -3.79 4.85
C ILE A 242 6.60 -4.20 5.44
N LEU A 243 6.55 -5.33 6.16
CA LEU A 243 5.32 -5.87 6.74
C LEU A 243 4.70 -4.90 7.76
N VAL A 244 5.52 -4.41 8.69
CA VAL A 244 5.09 -3.42 9.69
C VAL A 244 4.62 -2.13 9.02
N SER A 245 5.38 -1.60 8.06
CA SER A 245 5.00 -0.37 7.36
C SER A 245 3.68 -0.52 6.58
N SER A 246 3.44 -1.70 5.99
CA SER A 246 2.20 -2.00 5.28
C SER A 246 1.02 -2.10 6.25
N ALA A 247 1.18 -2.81 7.38
CA ALA A 247 0.15 -2.94 8.39
C ALA A 247 -0.21 -1.59 9.03
N LEU A 248 0.78 -0.79 9.40
CA LEU A 248 0.55 0.54 9.97
C LEU A 248 -0.21 1.46 9.01
N LYS A 249 0.06 1.41 7.71
CA LYS A 249 -0.68 2.18 6.70
C LYS A 249 -2.14 1.75 6.61
N GLY A 250 -2.42 0.45 6.66
CA GLY A 250 -3.78 -0.09 6.66
C GLY A 250 -4.55 0.26 7.94
N ILE A 251 -3.88 0.17 9.10
CA ILE A 251 -4.48 0.57 10.38
C ILE A 251 -4.80 2.07 10.39
N TYR A 252 -3.85 2.88 9.93
CA TYR A 252 -4.01 4.32 9.83
C TYR A 252 -5.16 4.70 8.89
N SER A 253 -5.28 4.07 7.71
CA SER A 253 -6.37 4.38 6.78
C SER A 253 -7.75 3.98 7.33
N ALA A 254 -7.83 2.86 8.06
CA ALA A 254 -9.05 2.43 8.74
C ALA A 254 -9.48 3.44 9.82
N ALA A 255 -8.56 3.81 10.73
CA ALA A 255 -8.83 4.78 11.79
C ALA A 255 -9.23 6.15 11.24
N LEU A 256 -8.56 6.60 10.17
CA LEU A 256 -8.84 7.85 9.50
C LEU A 256 -10.24 7.86 8.87
N TYR A 257 -10.60 6.79 8.18
CA TYR A 257 -11.94 6.67 7.60
C TYR A 257 -13.04 6.57 8.67
N ARG A 258 -12.81 5.79 9.74
CA ARG A 258 -13.74 5.67 10.87
C ARG A 258 -14.02 7.03 11.47
N TYR A 259 -12.99 7.79 11.82
CA TYR A 259 -13.16 9.14 12.35
C TYR A 259 -13.87 10.09 11.38
N ALA A 260 -13.54 10.02 10.08
CA ALA A 260 -14.20 10.84 9.06
C ALA A 260 -15.71 10.61 8.97
N THR A 261 -16.18 9.44 9.38
CA THR A 261 -17.58 9.00 9.23
C THR A 261 -18.36 8.99 10.54
N THR A 262 -17.72 8.65 11.66
CA THR A 262 -18.36 8.51 12.97
C THR A 262 -17.98 9.62 13.97
N GLY A 263 -16.92 10.39 13.69
CA GLY A 263 -16.33 11.34 14.65
C GLY A 263 -15.48 10.68 15.74
N ASP A 264 -15.30 9.35 15.69
CA ASP A 264 -14.51 8.58 16.63
C ASP A 264 -13.51 7.68 15.88
N ALA A 265 -12.25 7.68 16.30
CA ALA A 265 -11.19 6.88 15.67
C ALA A 265 -10.89 5.58 16.42
N GLY A 266 -11.51 5.36 17.58
CA GLY A 266 -11.25 4.23 18.47
C GLY A 266 -10.35 4.62 19.64
N GLU A 267 -10.29 3.76 20.66
CA GLU A 267 -9.70 4.05 21.97
C GLU A 267 -8.26 4.59 21.92
N HIS A 268 -7.43 4.07 21.02
CA HIS A 268 -6.01 4.43 20.93
C HIS A 268 -5.72 5.68 20.11
N PHE A 269 -6.74 6.23 19.43
CA PHE A 269 -6.63 7.43 18.60
C PHE A 269 -7.39 8.57 19.28
N SER A 270 -6.68 9.46 19.97
CA SER A 270 -7.34 10.54 20.70
C SER A 270 -8.05 11.51 19.75
N ALA A 271 -9.24 11.99 20.16
CA ALA A 271 -10.04 12.93 19.38
C ALA A 271 -9.24 14.17 18.97
N GLN A 272 -8.39 14.71 19.85
CA GLN A 272 -7.51 15.84 19.53
C GLN A 272 -6.52 15.53 18.41
N MET A 273 -5.93 14.32 18.40
CA MET A 273 -5.01 13.90 17.35
C MET A 273 -5.73 13.88 15.99
N MET A 274 -6.95 13.36 15.98
CA MET A 274 -7.77 13.24 14.78
C MET A 274 -8.30 14.60 14.34
N GLU A 275 -8.78 15.46 15.24
CA GLU A 275 -9.18 16.82 14.93
C GLU A 275 -8.04 17.63 14.29
N GLU A 276 -6.80 17.45 14.77
CA GLU A 276 -5.58 18.04 14.18
C GLU A 276 -5.15 17.39 12.85
N ALA A 277 -5.77 16.30 12.42
CA ALA A 277 -5.59 15.72 11.08
C ALA A 277 -6.68 16.14 10.10
N PHE A 278 -7.80 16.66 10.62
CA PHE A 278 -8.99 17.08 9.86
C PHE A 278 -9.21 18.60 9.90
N ARG A 279 -8.31 19.38 10.52
CA ARG A 279 -8.54 20.80 10.74
C ARG A 279 -8.41 21.56 9.42
N GLU A 280 -9.53 22.02 8.89
CA GLU A 280 -9.51 23.02 7.82
C GLU A 280 -8.72 24.24 8.28
N LYS A 281 -7.76 24.65 7.45
CA LYS A 281 -7.04 25.91 7.63
C LYS A 281 -8.07 27.04 7.56
N ARG A 282 -8.54 27.52 8.71
CA ARG A 282 -9.37 28.72 8.81
C ARG A 282 -8.57 29.83 8.12
N ARG A 283 -9.02 30.24 6.93
CA ARG A 283 -8.44 31.33 6.15
C ARG A 283 -8.50 32.57 7.05
N ARG A 284 -7.38 32.92 7.68
CA ARG A 284 -7.18 34.27 8.21
C ARG A 284 -7.01 35.15 6.99
N TRP A 285 -8.11 35.79 6.59
CA TRP A 285 -8.09 36.97 5.76
C TRP A 285 -7.47 38.11 6.57
#